data_AF-A0AA88YLD2-F1
#
_entry.id   AF-A0AA88YLD2-F1
#
_cell.length_a   1.000
_cell.length_b   1.000
_cell.length_c   1.000
_cell.angle_alpha   90.00
_cell.angle_beta   90.00
_cell.angle_gamma   90.00
#
_symmetry.space_group_name_H-M   'P 1'
#
loop_
_entity.id
_entity.type
_entity.pdbx_description
1 polymer ?
#
loop_
_entity_poly.entity_id
_entity_poly.type
_entity_poly.pdbx_seq_one_letter_code
_entity_poly.pdbx_strand_id
1 'polypeptide(L)'
;MFTMKKSYHLVVPMNQLVSSLSTPMSHDFNVTSTTEGPKCRKKLTVAFLKVHKAGSTTIMNIFLRFAIRNNLNIALPKKSSGYGFNYLGYGKTLNKSNIVPLPANETYSILCNHVVYSKSFDFGLNKTKFNDLHAVENYVRKLDSEFQFVMLMEYFDESLIMLRRLLCWDVKEVLYVPLNVNRKAKKEHVQLSSLAEEYLLRFNYADFRLYDYFKISFMQRLKSYGQDLEDEVEYFRSLRARVTAFCVSKSKGILDIPASVWNDPFIVTLQDCLEMTMPELPMLHRLINVANERYNSWRKHFMYEEEIKS
;
A
#
# COMPACT_ATOMS: atom_id res chain seq x y z
N MET A 1 -5.55 -16.71 20.92
CA MET A 1 -4.60 -16.70 19.78
C MET A 1 -3.86 -15.36 19.79
N PHE A 2 -2.71 -15.33 20.45
CA PHE A 2 -1.83 -14.16 20.51
C PHE A 2 -1.01 -14.10 19.22
N THR A 3 -1.45 -13.32 18.24
CA THR A 3 -0.57 -12.85 17.19
C THR A 3 0.07 -11.56 17.68
N MET A 4 1.37 -11.62 18.05
CA MET A 4 2.17 -10.40 18.05
C MET A 4 2.17 -9.90 16.61
N LYS A 5 1.37 -8.87 16.34
CA LYS A 5 1.27 -8.23 15.03
C LYS A 5 2.56 -7.46 14.75
N LYS A 6 3.63 -8.19 14.40
CA LYS A 6 4.69 -7.69 13.55
C LYS A 6 4.06 -7.50 12.18
N SER A 7 3.69 -6.27 11.88
CA SER A 7 2.86 -5.93 10.73
C SER A 7 3.69 -5.11 9.76
N TYR A 8 3.78 -5.60 8.52
CA TYR A 8 4.53 -4.96 7.45
C TYR A 8 3.75 -5.03 6.14
N HIS A 9 3.91 -4.02 5.29
CA HIS A 9 3.28 -4.02 3.96
C HIS A 9 4.31 -4.00 2.87
N LEU A 10 3.93 -4.54 1.72
CA LEU A 10 4.83 -4.74 0.62
C LEU A 10 4.40 -3.91 -0.60
N VAL A 11 5.33 -3.15 -1.16
CA VAL A 11 5.10 -2.29 -2.34
C VAL A 11 5.97 -2.78 -3.50
N VAL A 12 5.34 -3.08 -4.64
CA VAL A 12 6.02 -3.49 -5.89
C VAL A 12 5.62 -2.57 -7.05
N PRO A 13 6.51 -2.39 -8.04
CA PRO A 13 6.12 -1.91 -9.36
C PRO A 13 5.15 -2.90 -10.02
N MET A 14 4.03 -2.42 -10.56
CA MET A 14 2.97 -3.29 -11.13
C MET A 14 3.46 -4.23 -12.24
N ASN A 15 4.55 -3.84 -12.93
CA ASN A 15 5.18 -4.58 -14.01
C ASN A 15 5.63 -5.99 -13.58
N GLN A 16 5.93 -6.20 -12.29
CA GLN A 16 6.40 -7.49 -11.76
C GLN A 16 5.28 -8.49 -11.42
N LEU A 17 4.01 -8.07 -11.36
CA LEU A 17 2.88 -9.00 -11.19
C LEU A 17 2.40 -9.59 -12.53
N VAL A 18 2.91 -9.08 -13.66
CA VAL A 18 2.62 -9.56 -15.01
C VAL A 18 3.77 -10.42 -15.56
N SER A 19 4.97 -10.35 -14.99
CA SER A 19 6.18 -10.96 -15.53
C SER A 19 6.57 -12.28 -14.85
N SER A 20 5.73 -13.30 -14.96
CA SER A 20 6.23 -14.70 -14.92
C SER A 20 7.03 -15.07 -16.19
N LEU A 21 7.61 -14.09 -16.89
CA LEU A 21 8.40 -14.23 -18.11
C LEU A 21 9.55 -13.19 -18.09
N SER A 22 10.78 -13.72 -18.15
CA SER A 22 12.10 -13.10 -18.38
C SER A 22 12.76 -12.20 -17.32
N THR A 23 13.73 -12.82 -16.64
CA THR A 23 15.11 -12.43 -16.26
C THR A 23 15.42 -11.21 -15.35
N PRO A 24 16.47 -11.32 -14.51
CA PRO A 24 16.72 -10.41 -13.39
C PRO A 24 17.53 -9.17 -13.80
N MET A 25 17.12 -8.00 -13.30
CA MET A 25 17.94 -6.78 -13.36
C MET A 25 18.83 -6.70 -12.11
N SER A 26 20.14 -6.58 -12.33
CA SER A 26 21.15 -6.25 -11.35
C SER A 26 21.02 -4.79 -10.89
N HIS A 27 21.23 -4.56 -9.59
CA HIS A 27 21.35 -3.23 -9.00
C HIS A 27 22.82 -2.86 -8.85
N ASP A 28 23.34 -2.09 -9.81
CA ASP A 28 24.59 -1.34 -9.62
C ASP A 28 24.25 0.16 -9.57
N PHE A 29 24.49 0.75 -8.39
CA PHE A 29 24.39 2.19 -8.16
C PHE A 29 25.79 2.78 -8.32
N ASN A 30 26.11 3.31 -9.51
CA ASN A 30 27.25 4.20 -9.68
C ASN A 30 26.76 5.63 -9.84
N VAL A 31 27.09 6.46 -8.85
CA VAL A 31 26.79 7.90 -8.81
C VAL A 31 27.94 8.64 -9.49
N THR A 32 27.69 9.19 -10.68
CA THR A 32 28.51 10.28 -11.23
C THR A 32 27.73 11.58 -11.11
N SER A 33 28.38 12.55 -10.48
CA SER A 33 27.86 13.88 -10.15
C SER A 33 27.67 14.76 -11.39
N THR A 34 26.43 15.15 -11.65
CA THR A 34 26.10 16.34 -12.46
C THR A 34 25.15 17.23 -11.65
N THR A 35 25.43 18.53 -11.66
CA THR A 35 24.94 19.59 -10.76
C THR A 35 23.48 20.04 -10.99
N GLU A 36 22.64 19.20 -11.57
CA GLU A 36 21.17 19.30 -11.46
C GLU A 36 20.66 17.86 -11.26
N GLY A 37 20.23 17.55 -10.04
CA GLY A 37 19.74 16.21 -9.71
C GLY A 37 18.56 15.83 -10.61
N PRO A 38 18.44 14.56 -11.04
CA PRO A 38 17.31 14.13 -11.86
C PRO A 38 15.99 14.44 -11.14
N LYS A 39 15.15 15.29 -11.73
CA LYS A 39 13.81 15.59 -11.22
C LYS A 39 13.03 14.28 -11.07
N CYS A 40 12.68 13.94 -9.83
CA CYS A 40 11.90 12.75 -9.48
C CYS A 40 10.57 12.76 -10.27
N ARG A 41 10.28 11.73 -11.06
CA ARG A 41 9.04 11.63 -11.84
C ARG A 41 7.96 10.88 -11.04
N LYS A 42 6.82 11.55 -10.81
CA LYS A 42 5.61 10.98 -10.18
C LYS A 42 5.29 9.60 -10.76
N LYS A 43 5.34 8.57 -9.90
CA LYS A 43 5.03 7.19 -10.26
C LYS A 43 3.52 6.99 -10.19
N LEU A 44 2.92 6.60 -11.31
CA LEU A 44 1.48 6.37 -11.42
C LEU A 44 1.09 4.90 -11.22
N THR A 45 2.08 4.02 -11.19
CA THR A 45 1.88 2.57 -11.24
C THR A 45 2.38 1.93 -9.95
N VAL A 46 1.48 1.38 -9.15
CA VAL A 46 1.78 0.86 -7.81
C VAL A 46 0.96 -0.40 -7.54
N ALA A 47 1.64 -1.44 -7.08
CA ALA A 47 0.99 -2.60 -6.50
C ALA A 47 1.38 -2.73 -5.03
N PHE A 48 0.36 -2.85 -4.19
CA PHE A 48 0.43 -2.90 -2.74
C PHE A 48 -0.17 -4.21 -2.27
N LEU A 49 0.70 -5.09 -1.79
CA LEU A 49 0.27 -6.34 -1.18
C LEU A 49 0.11 -6.11 0.32
N LYS A 50 -1.15 -6.14 0.74
CA LYS A 50 -1.55 -5.80 2.10
C LYS A 50 -1.58 -7.03 3.00
N VAL A 51 -1.09 -6.88 4.23
CA VAL A 51 -1.39 -7.82 5.30
C VAL A 51 -2.60 -7.36 6.11
N HIS A 52 -3.35 -8.31 6.66
CA HIS A 52 -4.55 -8.00 7.42
C HIS A 52 -4.24 -7.31 8.75
N LYS A 53 -5.01 -6.26 9.06
CA LYS A 53 -5.07 -5.58 10.38
C LYS A 53 -3.76 -4.90 10.83
N ALA A 54 -3.09 -4.29 9.85
CA ALA A 54 -1.79 -3.62 9.96
C ALA A 54 -1.86 -2.17 9.46
N GLY A 55 -2.94 -1.39 9.66
CA GLY A 55 -3.04 -0.08 8.99
C GLY A 55 -3.17 -0.15 7.46
N SER A 56 -3.39 -1.35 6.89
CA SER A 56 -3.55 -1.57 5.45
C SER A 56 -4.73 -0.79 4.86
N THR A 57 -5.82 -0.61 5.60
CA THR A 57 -6.97 0.19 5.15
C THR A 57 -6.59 1.66 4.96
N THR A 58 -5.67 2.21 5.78
CA THR A 58 -5.18 3.58 5.62
C THR A 58 -4.37 3.73 4.33
N ILE A 59 -3.42 2.84 4.09
CA ILE A 59 -2.59 2.86 2.87
C ILE A 59 -3.44 2.59 1.61
N MET A 60 -4.39 1.66 1.70
CA MET A 60 -5.36 1.42 0.64
C MET A 60 -6.18 2.68 0.32
N ASN A 61 -6.66 3.41 1.33
CA ASN A 61 -7.37 4.68 1.10
C ASN A 61 -6.48 5.73 0.41
N ILE A 62 -5.21 5.85 0.83
CA ILE A 62 -4.23 6.72 0.17
C ILE A 62 -4.10 6.37 -1.33
N PHE A 63 -3.91 5.09 -1.66
CA PHE A 63 -3.78 4.65 -3.05
C PHE A 63 -5.05 4.80 -3.88
N LEU A 64 -6.22 4.55 -3.30
CA LEU A 64 -7.49 4.76 -3.99
C LEU A 64 -7.75 6.25 -4.26
N ARG A 65 -7.44 7.15 -3.32
CA ARG A 65 -7.55 8.60 -3.54
C ARG A 65 -6.57 9.10 -4.59
N PHE A 66 -5.33 8.64 -4.53
CA PHE A 66 -4.34 8.96 -5.56
C PHE A 66 -4.82 8.52 -6.96
N ALA A 67 -5.38 7.32 -7.07
CA ALA A 67 -5.95 6.82 -8.32
C ALA A 67 -7.10 7.69 -8.84
N ILE A 68 -8.01 8.13 -7.95
CA ILE A 68 -9.11 9.03 -8.30
C ILE A 68 -8.56 10.36 -8.84
N ARG A 69 -7.63 11.00 -8.13
CA ARG A 69 -7.09 12.32 -8.50
C ARG A 69 -6.28 12.32 -9.79
N ASN A 70 -5.67 11.18 -10.12
CA ASN A 70 -4.84 11.01 -11.30
C ASN A 70 -5.55 10.23 -12.42
N ASN A 71 -6.86 9.99 -12.30
CA ASN A 71 -7.69 9.27 -13.27
C ASN A 71 -7.10 7.91 -13.69
N LEU A 72 -6.68 7.11 -12.70
CA LEU A 72 -5.96 5.85 -12.92
C LEU A 72 -6.89 4.64 -12.87
N ASN A 73 -6.58 3.64 -13.70
CA ASN A 73 -7.24 2.34 -13.68
C ASN A 73 -6.84 1.51 -12.46
N ILE A 74 -7.81 1.11 -11.66
CA ILE A 74 -7.60 0.31 -10.45
C ILE A 74 -8.05 -1.13 -10.73
N ALA A 75 -7.25 -2.11 -10.34
CA ALA A 75 -7.65 -3.51 -10.37
C ALA A 75 -8.71 -3.76 -9.28
N LEU A 76 -9.99 -3.61 -9.63
CA LEU A 76 -11.13 -3.67 -8.72
C LEU A 76 -11.91 -4.99 -8.83
N PRO A 77 -12.52 -5.49 -7.73
CA PRO A 77 -13.37 -6.67 -7.79
C PRO A 77 -14.57 -6.46 -8.71
N LYS A 78 -14.92 -7.47 -9.51
CA LYS A 78 -16.06 -7.42 -10.42
C LYS A 78 -17.41 -7.28 -9.70
N LYS A 79 -17.51 -7.83 -8.49
CA LYS A 79 -18.70 -7.71 -7.64
C LYS A 79 -18.65 -6.39 -6.86
N SER A 80 -19.70 -5.58 -6.93
CA SER A 80 -19.82 -4.35 -6.15
C SER A 80 -20.48 -4.55 -4.78
N SER A 81 -21.13 -5.69 -4.54
CA SER A 81 -21.87 -5.97 -3.30
C SER A 81 -21.89 -7.46 -2.94
N GLY A 82 -22.39 -7.76 -1.73
CA GLY A 82 -22.48 -9.12 -1.19
C GLY A 82 -21.26 -9.53 -0.36
N TYR A 83 -21.32 -10.71 0.27
CA TYR A 83 -20.26 -11.18 1.16
C TYR A 83 -18.91 -11.31 0.42
N GLY A 84 -17.87 -10.68 0.97
CA GLY A 84 -16.50 -10.78 0.46
C GLY A 84 -16.24 -10.05 -0.88
N PHE A 85 -17.09 -9.11 -1.28
CA PHE A 85 -16.91 -8.39 -2.56
C PHE A 85 -15.61 -7.56 -2.63
N ASN A 86 -15.04 -7.18 -1.48
CA ASN A 86 -13.79 -6.42 -1.39
C ASN A 86 -12.52 -7.26 -1.65
N TYR A 87 -12.66 -8.55 -1.98
CA TYR A 87 -11.58 -9.45 -2.33
C TYR A 87 -11.51 -9.70 -3.84
N LEU A 88 -10.30 -9.58 -4.41
CA LEU A 88 -10.03 -9.99 -5.81
C LEU A 88 -9.92 -11.51 -5.98
N GLY A 89 -9.95 -12.25 -4.87
CA GLY A 89 -10.01 -13.70 -4.83
C GLY A 89 -10.12 -14.19 -3.38
N TYR A 90 -11.11 -15.05 -3.09
CA TYR A 90 -11.24 -15.70 -1.79
C TYR A 90 -10.57 -17.08 -1.84
N GLY A 91 -9.40 -17.22 -1.22
CA GLY A 91 -8.67 -18.50 -1.14
C GLY A 91 -8.17 -19.06 -2.48
N LYS A 92 -8.17 -18.27 -3.56
CA LYS A 92 -7.70 -18.64 -4.90
C LYS A 92 -6.75 -17.56 -5.43
N THR A 93 -5.82 -17.96 -6.29
CA THR A 93 -4.92 -17.05 -7.03
C THR A 93 -5.71 -16.00 -7.79
N LEU A 94 -5.15 -14.80 -7.93
CA LEU A 94 -5.72 -13.71 -8.73
C LEU A 94 -6.12 -14.22 -10.12
N ASN A 95 -7.39 -14.07 -10.47
CA ASN A 95 -7.92 -14.44 -11.77
C ASN A 95 -8.52 -13.21 -12.44
N LYS A 96 -8.17 -12.97 -13.71
CA LYS A 96 -8.71 -11.86 -14.51
C LYS A 96 -10.23 -11.83 -14.53
N SER A 97 -10.91 -12.99 -14.43
CA SER A 97 -12.37 -13.07 -14.38
C SER A 97 -13.01 -12.42 -13.15
N ASN A 98 -12.24 -12.23 -12.08
CA ASN A 98 -12.69 -11.61 -10.84
C ASN A 98 -12.46 -10.09 -10.79
N ILE A 99 -11.84 -9.52 -11.83
CA ILE A 99 -11.51 -8.09 -11.90
C ILE A 99 -12.48 -7.41 -12.87
N VAL A 100 -12.88 -6.16 -12.57
CA VAL A 100 -13.64 -5.33 -13.52
C VAL A 100 -12.81 -5.16 -14.79
N PRO A 101 -13.28 -5.62 -15.97
CA PRO A 101 -12.52 -5.52 -17.21
C PRO A 101 -12.34 -4.06 -17.64
N LEU A 102 -11.29 -3.81 -18.41
CA LEU A 102 -11.00 -2.51 -19.01
C LEU A 102 -11.32 -2.54 -20.52
N PRO A 103 -11.57 -1.37 -21.13
CA PRO A 103 -11.54 -1.21 -22.58
C PRO A 103 -10.27 -1.80 -23.21
N ALA A 104 -10.35 -2.15 -24.50
CA ALA A 104 -9.21 -2.68 -25.25
C ALA A 104 -7.99 -1.73 -25.16
N ASN A 105 -6.79 -2.31 -25.06
CA ASN A 105 -5.49 -1.62 -24.96
C ASN A 105 -5.27 -0.79 -23.68
N GLU A 106 -6.13 -0.91 -22.67
CA GLU A 106 -5.89 -0.30 -21.37
C GLU A 106 -5.25 -1.26 -20.36
N THR A 107 -4.51 -0.69 -19.41
CA THR A 107 -3.85 -1.44 -18.33
C THR A 107 -4.24 -0.91 -16.96
N TYR A 108 -4.20 -1.77 -15.95
CA TYR A 108 -4.33 -1.35 -14.55
C TYR A 108 -3.05 -0.67 -14.06
N SER A 109 -3.20 0.42 -13.34
CA SER A 109 -2.11 1.19 -12.74
C SER A 109 -2.00 0.95 -11.23
N ILE A 110 -3.11 0.67 -10.54
CA ILE A 110 -3.14 0.51 -9.09
C ILE A 110 -3.71 -0.85 -8.69
N LEU A 111 -2.99 -1.57 -7.84
CA LEU A 111 -3.46 -2.77 -7.15
C LEU A 111 -3.28 -2.58 -5.64
N CYS A 112 -4.36 -2.48 -4.88
CA CYS A 112 -4.28 -2.33 -3.41
C CYS A 112 -5.42 -3.02 -2.65
N ASN A 113 -6.26 -3.79 -3.36
CA ASN A 113 -7.39 -4.52 -2.81
C ASN A 113 -6.94 -5.78 -2.05
N HIS A 114 -7.86 -6.45 -1.36
CA HIS A 114 -7.55 -7.74 -0.75
C HIS A 114 -7.23 -8.78 -1.85
N VAL A 115 -5.97 -9.23 -1.91
CA VAL A 115 -5.50 -10.29 -2.81
C VAL A 115 -4.83 -11.39 -1.99
N VAL A 116 -5.07 -12.64 -2.38
CA VAL A 116 -4.26 -13.77 -1.93
C VAL A 116 -3.09 -13.91 -2.91
N TYR A 117 -1.91 -13.45 -2.53
CA TYR A 117 -0.69 -13.71 -3.30
C TYR A 117 -0.37 -15.21 -3.25
N SER A 118 -0.01 -15.82 -4.38
CA SER A 118 -0.05 -17.27 -4.56
C SER A 118 0.70 -18.03 -3.44
N LYS A 119 0.02 -19.02 -2.85
CA LYS A 119 0.43 -19.82 -1.68
C LYS A 119 0.63 -19.07 -0.34
N SER A 120 -0.04 -17.94 -0.10
CA SER A 120 -0.02 -17.35 1.23
C SER A 120 -0.72 -18.23 2.28
N PHE A 121 -0.17 -18.28 3.49
CA PHE A 121 -1.02 -17.92 4.62
C PHE A 121 -0.95 -16.41 4.88
N ASP A 122 0.25 -15.79 4.78
CA ASP A 122 0.38 -14.35 4.47
C ASP A 122 1.28 -14.03 3.26
N PHE A 123 2.22 -14.91 2.85
CA PHE A 123 3.09 -14.57 1.69
C PHE A 123 3.50 -15.68 0.69
N GLY A 124 3.42 -16.99 0.98
CA GLY A 124 3.80 -17.99 -0.04
C GLY A 124 4.42 -19.30 0.46
N LEU A 125 5.00 -19.29 1.67
CA LEU A 125 5.72 -20.43 2.20
C LEU A 125 4.74 -21.52 2.67
N ASN A 126 5.00 -22.78 2.29
CA ASN A 126 4.22 -23.91 2.78
C ASN A 126 4.47 -24.10 4.28
N LYS A 127 3.41 -24.31 5.09
CA LYS A 127 3.51 -24.54 6.54
C LYS A 127 4.49 -25.66 6.90
N THR A 128 4.61 -26.67 6.05
CA THR A 128 5.56 -27.79 6.26
C THR A 128 7.03 -27.34 6.24
N LYS A 129 7.32 -26.15 5.68
CA LYS A 129 8.66 -25.57 5.57
C LYS A 129 8.94 -24.47 6.60
N PHE A 130 8.02 -24.19 7.53
CA PHE A 130 8.20 -23.09 8.49
C PHE A 130 9.36 -23.35 9.48
N ASN A 131 9.66 -24.61 9.72
CA ASN A 131 10.78 -25.04 10.57
C ASN A 131 12.05 -25.37 9.76
N ASP A 132 12.01 -25.23 8.43
CA ASP A 132 13.17 -25.44 7.55
C ASP A 132 13.92 -24.11 7.41
N LEU A 133 15.05 -24.01 8.11
CA LEU A 133 15.92 -22.83 8.13
C LEU A 133 16.30 -22.37 6.71
N HIS A 134 16.68 -23.31 5.84
CA HIS A 134 17.15 -22.96 4.50
C HIS A 134 15.97 -22.50 3.62
N ALA A 135 14.82 -23.13 3.76
CA ALA A 135 13.62 -22.72 3.05
C ALA A 135 13.16 -21.31 3.47
N VAL A 136 13.19 -21.01 4.77
CA VAL A 136 12.84 -19.68 5.30
C VAL A 136 13.82 -18.62 4.80
N GLU A 137 15.13 -18.87 4.84
CA GLU A 137 16.13 -17.91 4.37
C GLU A 137 16.04 -17.63 2.87
N ASN A 138 15.89 -18.68 2.05
CA ASN A 138 15.69 -18.50 0.60
C ASN A 138 14.42 -17.71 0.30
N TYR A 139 13.39 -17.95 1.11
CA TYR A 139 12.11 -17.29 0.97
C TYR A 139 12.20 -15.80 1.32
N VAL A 140 12.89 -15.43 2.40
CA VAL A 140 13.17 -14.03 2.76
C VAL A 140 13.93 -13.31 1.65
N ARG A 141 15.00 -13.91 1.11
CA ARG A 141 15.76 -13.33 -0.02
C ARG A 141 14.93 -13.18 -1.27
N LYS A 142 14.05 -14.15 -1.55
CA LYS A 142 13.11 -14.06 -2.67
C LYS A 142 12.21 -12.83 -2.50
N LEU A 143 11.61 -12.64 -1.32
CA LEU A 143 10.79 -11.46 -1.06
C LEU A 143 11.60 -10.17 -1.21
N ASP A 144 12.82 -10.11 -0.67
CA ASP A 144 13.68 -8.93 -0.82
C ASP A 144 13.97 -8.59 -2.30
N SER A 145 14.11 -9.60 -3.16
CA SER A 145 14.29 -9.40 -4.60
C SER A 145 13.03 -8.99 -5.36
N GLU A 146 11.84 -9.31 -4.84
CA GLU A 146 10.55 -9.02 -5.48
C GLU A 146 9.93 -7.71 -4.97
N PHE A 147 10.27 -7.27 -3.75
CA PHE A 147 9.65 -6.13 -3.10
C PHE A 147 10.59 -4.93 -3.03
N GLN A 148 10.20 -3.83 -3.69
CA GLN A 148 11.00 -2.61 -3.70
C GLN A 148 11.01 -1.89 -2.34
N PHE A 149 9.95 -2.07 -1.56
CA PHE A 149 9.84 -1.49 -0.24
C PHE A 149 8.92 -2.27 0.69
N VAL A 150 9.37 -2.43 1.93
CA VAL A 150 8.61 -3.05 3.02
C VAL A 150 8.37 -2.01 4.10
N MET A 151 7.11 -1.64 4.31
CA MET A 151 6.68 -0.72 5.37
C MET A 151 6.67 -1.44 6.71
N LEU A 152 7.04 -0.77 7.80
CA LEU A 152 6.94 -1.30 9.16
C LEU A 152 5.92 -0.52 9.98
N MET A 153 5.02 -1.23 10.66
CA MET A 153 3.95 -0.57 11.41
C MET A 153 4.40 0.23 12.63
N GLU A 154 5.48 -0.17 13.28
CA GLU A 154 6.03 0.59 14.41
C GLU A 154 6.73 1.89 13.93
N TYR A 155 7.00 2.00 12.62
CA TYR A 155 7.57 3.16 11.93
C TYR A 155 6.63 3.63 10.82
N PHE A 156 5.32 3.72 11.11
CA PHE A 156 4.31 3.93 10.07
C PHE A 156 4.49 5.25 9.31
N ASP A 157 4.69 6.36 10.02
CA ASP A 157 4.87 7.67 9.40
C ASP A 157 6.18 7.74 8.61
N GLU A 158 7.27 7.20 9.16
CA GLU A 158 8.57 7.08 8.50
C GLU A 158 8.44 6.25 7.22
N SER A 159 7.78 5.09 7.31
CA SER A 159 7.52 4.23 6.15
C SER A 159 6.72 4.96 5.08
N LEU A 160 5.72 5.74 5.49
CA LEU A 160 4.86 6.48 4.56
C LEU A 160 5.62 7.61 3.85
N ILE A 161 6.52 8.30 4.55
CA ILE A 161 7.36 9.35 3.96
C ILE A 161 8.44 8.77 3.04
N MET A 162 9.07 7.66 3.42
CA MET A 162 9.98 6.94 2.53
C MET A 162 9.26 6.46 1.27
N LEU A 163 8.03 5.97 1.40
CA LEU A 163 7.18 5.58 0.28
C LEU A 163 6.81 6.78 -0.60
N ARG A 164 6.46 7.93 0.01
CA ARG A 164 6.18 9.19 -0.71
C ARG A 164 7.36 9.59 -1.58
N ARG A 165 8.58 9.58 -1.02
CA ARG A 165 9.83 9.88 -1.76
C ARG A 165 10.06 8.88 -2.89
N LEU A 166 9.88 7.58 -2.61
CA LEU A 166 10.04 6.51 -3.61
C LEU A 166 9.10 6.67 -4.81
N LEU A 167 7.87 7.13 -4.57
CA LEU A 167 6.85 7.32 -5.60
C LEU A 167 6.87 8.72 -6.22
N CYS A 168 7.69 9.63 -5.70
CA CYS A 168 7.67 11.06 -6.04
C CYS A 168 6.25 11.66 -5.91
N TRP A 169 5.56 11.37 -4.80
CA TRP A 169 4.20 11.88 -4.55
C TRP A 169 4.24 13.17 -3.72
N ASP A 170 3.25 14.02 -3.94
CA ASP A 170 3.07 15.23 -3.16
C ASP A 170 2.62 14.87 -1.73
N VAL A 171 2.99 15.69 -0.75
CA VAL A 171 2.60 15.46 0.66
C VAL A 171 1.08 15.34 0.80
N LYS A 172 0.31 16.13 0.03
CA LYS A 172 -1.16 16.06 0.02
C LYS A 172 -1.70 14.66 -0.32
N GLU A 173 -1.01 13.91 -1.17
CA GLU A 173 -1.48 12.59 -1.61
C GLU A 173 -1.38 11.55 -0.49
N VAL A 174 -0.37 11.65 0.37
CA VAL A 174 -0.13 10.70 1.47
C VAL A 174 -0.77 11.11 2.80
N LEU A 175 -1.32 12.33 2.90
CA LEU A 175 -2.08 12.77 4.07
C LEU A 175 -3.24 11.83 4.38
N TYR A 176 -3.46 11.54 5.66
CA TYR A 176 -4.57 10.69 6.11
C TYR A 176 -5.11 11.13 7.47
N VAL A 177 -6.36 10.75 7.75
CA VAL A 177 -7.00 10.90 9.06
C VAL A 177 -6.96 9.55 9.77
N PRO A 178 -6.34 9.42 10.96
CA PRO A 178 -6.35 8.17 11.70
C PRO A 178 -7.77 7.79 12.13
N LEU A 179 -8.24 6.64 11.66
CA LEU A 179 -9.52 6.05 12.04
C LEU A 179 -9.31 4.80 12.90
N ASN A 180 -10.29 4.45 13.72
CA ASN A 180 -10.30 3.21 14.53
C ASN A 180 -9.06 3.05 15.42
N VAL A 181 -8.47 4.16 15.87
CA VAL A 181 -7.37 4.15 16.83
C VAL A 181 -7.93 3.67 18.17
N ASN A 182 -7.39 2.55 18.67
CA ASN A 182 -7.76 2.07 19.99
C ASN A 182 -7.20 3.03 21.05
N ARG A 183 -8.06 3.90 21.57
CA ARG A 183 -7.72 4.88 22.63
C ARG A 183 -7.85 4.33 24.04
N LYS A 184 -8.16 3.04 24.22
CA LYS A 184 -8.12 2.41 25.56
C LYS A 184 -6.71 2.59 26.14
N ALA A 185 -6.62 2.76 27.46
CA ALA A 185 -5.37 2.90 28.20
C ALA A 185 -4.33 1.90 27.70
N LYS A 186 -3.05 2.31 27.66
CA LYS A 186 -1.93 1.40 27.36
C LYS A 186 -2.17 0.14 28.19
N LYS A 187 -2.46 -0.98 27.51
CA LYS A 187 -2.48 -2.27 28.18
C LYS A 187 -1.09 -2.41 28.79
N GLU A 188 -1.02 -2.80 30.06
CA GLU A 188 0.26 -3.11 30.69
C GLU A 188 1.06 -4.00 29.74
N HIS A 189 2.36 -3.69 29.59
CA HIS A 189 3.24 -4.53 28.82
C HIS A 189 3.27 -5.90 29.51
N VAL A 190 2.55 -6.86 28.92
CA VAL A 190 2.60 -8.24 29.38
C VAL A 190 4.03 -8.70 29.17
N GLN A 191 4.77 -8.81 30.28
CA GLN A 191 6.09 -9.44 30.23
C GLN A 191 5.88 -10.93 30.03
N LEU A 192 6.40 -11.43 28.91
CA LEU A 192 6.44 -12.86 28.65
C LEU A 192 7.54 -13.47 29.52
N SER A 193 7.29 -14.67 30.06
CA SER A 193 8.38 -15.44 30.64
C SER A 193 9.37 -15.84 29.54
N SER A 194 10.64 -16.05 29.89
CA SER A 194 11.68 -16.50 28.96
C SER A 194 11.27 -17.77 28.21
N LEU A 195 10.60 -18.71 28.90
CA LEU A 195 10.06 -19.92 28.30
C LEU A 195 8.94 -19.62 27.28
N ALA A 196 8.00 -18.73 27.62
CA ALA A 196 6.93 -18.34 26.70
C ALA A 196 7.46 -17.61 25.45
N GLU A 197 8.50 -16.79 25.62
CA GLU A 197 9.21 -16.14 24.53
C GLU A 197 9.90 -17.15 23.61
N GLU A 198 10.60 -18.14 24.18
CA GLU A 198 11.22 -19.22 23.40
C GLU A 198 10.19 -20.03 22.61
N TYR A 199 9.04 -20.36 23.22
CA TYR A 199 7.95 -21.03 22.52
C TYR A 199 7.36 -20.18 21.39
N LEU A 200 7.18 -18.87 21.61
CA LEU A 200 6.68 -17.96 20.58
C LEU A 200 7.65 -17.84 19.40
N LEU A 201 8.96 -17.76 19.69
CA LEU A 201 10.03 -17.73 18.69
C LEU A 201 10.05 -19.01 17.88
N ARG A 202 9.93 -20.18 18.53
CA ARG A 202 9.87 -21.47 17.83
C ARG A 202 8.60 -21.62 16.99
N PHE A 203 7.44 -21.24 17.54
CA PHE A 203 6.15 -21.44 16.86
C PHE A 203 5.97 -20.50 15.66
N ASN A 204 6.55 -19.29 15.70
CA ASN A 204 6.45 -18.30 14.62
C ASN A 204 7.80 -17.99 13.98
N TYR A 205 8.72 -18.96 13.95
CA TYR A 205 10.10 -18.77 13.51
C TYR A 205 10.21 -18.01 12.18
N ALA A 206 9.43 -18.44 11.18
CA ALA A 206 9.41 -17.80 9.86
C ALA A 206 9.02 -16.32 9.91
N ASP A 207 8.01 -15.95 10.71
CA ASP A 207 7.56 -14.55 10.84
C ASP A 207 8.59 -13.69 11.58
N PHE A 208 9.25 -14.25 12.60
CA PHE A 208 10.35 -13.57 13.29
C PHE A 208 11.51 -13.30 12.35
N ARG A 209 11.98 -14.33 11.63
CA ARG A 209 13.08 -14.17 10.66
C ARG A 209 12.77 -13.15 9.57
N LEU A 210 11.56 -13.19 9.04
CA LEU A 210 11.10 -12.28 7.99
C LEU A 210 11.06 -10.83 8.49
N TYR A 211 10.51 -10.60 9.67
CA TYR A 211 10.47 -9.27 10.26
C TYR A 211 11.87 -8.76 10.64
N ASP A 212 12.72 -9.60 11.23
CA ASP A 212 14.05 -9.17 11.67
C ASP A 212 14.91 -8.76 10.47
N TYR A 213 14.85 -9.52 9.36
CA TYR A 213 15.52 -9.18 8.11
C TYR A 213 15.06 -7.81 7.57
N PHE A 214 13.75 -7.62 7.42
CA PHE A 214 13.23 -6.36 6.88
C PHE A 214 13.37 -5.19 7.85
N LYS A 215 13.42 -5.43 9.16
CA LYS A 215 13.75 -4.39 10.15
C LYS A 215 15.18 -3.90 9.99
N ILE A 216 16.14 -4.80 9.79
CA ILE A 216 17.53 -4.43 9.55
C ILE A 216 17.65 -3.61 8.26
N SER A 217 17.08 -4.10 7.15
CA SER A 217 17.07 -3.38 5.86
C SER A 217 16.39 -2.02 5.95
N PHE A 218 15.24 -1.93 6.63
CA PHE A 218 14.52 -0.69 6.87
C PHE A 218 15.38 0.32 7.64
N MET A 219 16.02 -0.12 8.73
CA MET A 219 16.87 0.74 9.56
C MET A 219 18.08 1.28 8.82
N GLN A 220 18.71 0.45 7.99
CA GLN A 220 19.81 0.89 7.12
C GLN A 220 19.32 1.96 6.14
N ARG A 221 18.15 1.78 5.54
CA ARG A 221 17.57 2.76 4.61
C ARG A 221 17.15 4.05 5.32
N LEU A 222 16.54 3.96 6.50
CA LEU A 222 16.19 5.12 7.33
C LEU A 222 17.44 5.95 7.65
N LYS A 223 18.50 5.29 8.14
CA LYS A 223 19.79 5.92 8.43
C LYS A 223 20.45 6.55 7.20
N SER A 224 20.28 5.95 6.02
CA SER A 224 20.85 6.48 4.77
C SER A 224 20.23 7.81 4.32
N TYR A 225 18.97 8.08 4.70
CA TYR A 225 18.35 9.38 4.45
C TYR A 225 18.82 10.46 5.43
N GLY A 226 19.16 10.08 6.66
CA GLY A 226 19.66 10.99 7.69
C GLY A 226 18.61 12.00 8.18
N GLN A 227 19.10 13.11 8.74
CA GLN A 227 18.29 14.13 9.42
C GLN A 227 17.17 14.71 8.54
N ASP A 228 17.42 14.88 7.24
CA ASP A 228 16.46 15.45 6.29
C ASP A 228 15.11 14.67 6.24
N LEU A 229 15.15 13.34 6.39
CA LEU A 229 13.94 12.53 6.47
C LEU A 229 13.27 12.64 7.84
N GLU A 230 14.05 12.72 8.92
CA GLU A 230 13.51 12.87 10.27
C GLU A 230 12.73 14.19 10.40
N ASP A 231 13.31 15.28 9.89
CA ASP A 231 12.68 16.60 9.85
C ASP A 231 11.40 16.58 8.98
N GLU A 232 11.43 15.89 7.83
CA GLU A 232 10.24 15.69 7.01
C GLU A 232 9.13 14.93 7.75
N VAL A 233 9.49 13.87 8.48
CA VAL A 233 8.53 13.06 9.23
C VAL A 233 7.90 13.89 10.35
N GLU A 234 8.67 14.74 11.03
CA GLU A 234 8.13 15.66 12.05
C GLU A 234 7.19 16.71 11.43
N TYR A 235 7.61 17.31 10.31
CA TYR A 235 6.76 18.21 9.53
C TYR A 235 5.43 17.54 9.15
N PHE A 236 5.51 16.32 8.59
CA PHE A 236 4.35 15.55 8.20
C PHE A 236 3.42 15.24 9.37
N ARG A 237 3.97 14.85 10.53
CA ARG A 237 3.19 14.58 11.75
C ARG A 237 2.41 15.81 12.22
N SER A 238 3.07 16.97 12.23
CA SER A 238 2.45 18.25 12.59
C SER A 238 1.33 18.64 11.60
N LEU A 239 1.61 18.55 10.30
CA LEU A 239 0.64 18.83 9.25
C LEU A 239 -0.56 17.86 9.31
N ARG A 240 -0.30 16.56 9.47
CA ARG A 240 -1.35 15.53 9.61
C ARG A 240 -2.23 15.81 10.83
N ALA A 241 -1.66 16.25 11.96
CA ALA A 241 -2.42 16.61 13.15
C ALA A 241 -3.36 17.80 12.89
N ARG A 242 -2.87 18.85 12.22
CA ARG A 242 -3.69 20.01 11.80
C ARG A 242 -4.84 19.59 10.89
N VAL A 243 -4.55 18.78 9.86
CA VAL A 243 -5.55 18.26 8.92
C VAL A 243 -6.58 17.38 9.63
N THR A 244 -6.13 16.55 10.56
CA THR A 244 -7.03 15.72 11.39
C THR A 244 -7.98 16.59 12.21
N ALA A 245 -7.47 17.64 12.88
CA ALA A 245 -8.29 18.54 13.67
C ALA A 245 -9.35 19.26 12.80
N PHE A 246 -8.96 19.71 11.61
CA PHE A 246 -9.87 20.32 10.64
C PHE A 246 -10.97 19.35 10.16
N CYS A 247 -10.62 18.10 9.83
CA CYS A 247 -11.60 17.11 9.39
C CYS A 247 -12.54 16.68 10.53
N VAL A 248 -12.06 16.62 11.77
CA VAL A 248 -12.87 16.25 12.95
C VAL A 248 -13.84 17.38 13.34
N SER A 249 -13.46 18.65 13.17
CA SER A 249 -14.32 19.79 13.49
C SER A 249 -15.55 19.90 12.57
N LYS A 250 -15.56 19.15 11.44
CA LYS A 250 -16.59 19.23 10.39
C LYS A 250 -16.80 20.66 9.89
N SER A 251 -15.73 21.47 9.89
CA SER A 251 -15.77 22.81 9.33
C SER A 251 -16.20 22.77 7.86
N LYS A 252 -17.09 23.69 7.46
CA LYS A 252 -17.48 23.90 6.06
C LYS A 252 -16.47 24.78 5.29
N GLY A 253 -15.42 25.27 5.96
CA GLY A 253 -14.40 26.11 5.36
C GLY A 253 -13.35 25.33 4.56
N ILE A 254 -12.26 26.02 4.25
CA ILE A 254 -11.03 25.44 3.70
C ILE A 254 -9.91 25.56 4.72
N LEU A 255 -8.95 24.63 4.68
CA LEU A 255 -7.70 24.75 5.42
C LEU A 255 -6.58 25.03 4.42
N ASP A 256 -6.00 26.23 4.49
CA ASP A 256 -4.83 26.61 3.69
C ASP A 256 -3.55 26.03 4.31
N ILE A 257 -2.78 25.31 3.47
CA ILE A 257 -1.46 24.79 3.81
C ILE A 257 -0.43 25.57 2.97
N PRO A 258 0.41 26.40 3.60
CA PRO A 258 1.42 27.15 2.90
C PRO A 258 2.51 26.24 2.34
N ALA A 259 3.29 26.79 1.41
CA ALA A 259 4.48 26.13 0.89
C ALA A 259 5.48 25.84 2.03
N SER A 260 6.20 24.75 1.90
CA SER A 260 7.36 24.42 2.73
C SER A 260 8.46 23.83 1.86
N VAL A 261 9.59 23.45 2.47
CA VAL A 261 10.64 22.74 1.71
C VAL A 261 10.20 21.32 1.29
N TRP A 262 9.11 20.77 1.86
CA TRP A 262 8.59 19.43 1.54
C TRP A 262 7.30 19.44 0.71
N ASN A 263 6.65 20.59 0.49
CA ASN A 263 5.42 20.67 -0.30
C ASN A 263 5.21 22.05 -0.93
N ASP A 264 4.63 22.05 -2.12
CA ASP A 264 3.96 23.21 -2.71
C ASP A 264 2.71 23.59 -1.88
N PRO A 265 2.23 24.85 -1.95
CA PRO A 265 1.04 25.24 -1.21
C PRO A 265 -0.19 24.50 -1.74
N PHE A 266 -1.10 24.11 -0.84
CA PHE A 266 -2.35 23.46 -1.21
C PHE A 266 -3.45 23.72 -0.18
N ILE A 267 -4.70 23.52 -0.60
CA ILE A 267 -5.86 23.59 0.29
C ILE A 267 -6.36 22.19 0.65
N VAL A 268 -6.90 22.04 1.84
CA VAL A 268 -7.70 20.89 2.26
C VAL A 268 -9.16 21.30 2.36
N THR A 269 -10.02 20.58 1.65
CA THR A 269 -11.46 20.85 1.54
C THR A 269 -12.29 19.87 2.38
N LEU A 270 -13.59 20.15 2.52
CA LEU A 270 -14.54 19.19 3.08
C LEU A 270 -14.53 17.87 2.30
N GLN A 271 -14.42 17.92 0.96
CA GLN A 271 -14.36 16.73 0.11
C GLN A 271 -13.12 15.90 0.40
N ASP A 272 -11.96 16.53 0.58
CA ASP A 272 -10.73 15.83 0.99
C ASP A 272 -10.93 15.09 2.33
N CYS A 273 -11.59 15.73 3.30
CA CYS A 273 -11.92 15.09 4.57
C CYS A 273 -12.89 13.91 4.42
N LEU A 274 -13.93 14.05 3.60
CA LEU A 274 -14.88 12.97 3.31
C LEU A 274 -14.18 11.77 2.68
N GLU A 275 -13.26 12.01 1.74
CA GLU A 275 -12.48 10.94 1.10
C GLU A 275 -11.49 10.27 2.07
N MET A 276 -10.76 11.06 2.87
CA MET A 276 -9.81 10.52 3.87
C MET A 276 -10.51 9.72 4.97
N THR A 277 -11.77 10.05 5.28
CA THR A 277 -12.54 9.38 6.35
C THR A 277 -13.52 8.33 5.84
N MET A 278 -13.61 8.13 4.51
CA MET A 278 -14.54 7.17 3.90
C MET A 278 -14.18 5.73 4.27
N PRO A 279 -15.13 4.93 4.81
CA PRO A 279 -14.89 3.53 5.05
C PRO A 279 -14.59 2.76 3.75
N GLU A 280 -13.84 1.66 3.86
CA GLU A 280 -13.37 0.86 2.72
C GLU A 280 -14.52 0.39 1.81
N LEU A 281 -15.56 -0.21 2.38
CA LEU A 281 -16.65 -0.81 1.60
C LEU A 281 -17.43 0.21 0.76
N PRO A 282 -17.89 1.36 1.31
CA PRO A 282 -18.49 2.43 0.51
C PRO A 282 -17.58 2.95 -0.62
N MET A 283 -16.28 3.14 -0.35
CA MET A 283 -15.34 3.64 -1.35
C MET A 283 -15.16 2.63 -2.50
N LEU A 284 -15.03 1.34 -2.17
CA LEU A 284 -14.94 0.28 -3.18
C LEU A 284 -16.24 0.15 -3.98
N HIS A 285 -17.40 0.16 -3.32
CA HIS A 285 -18.69 0.12 -4.01
C HIS A 285 -18.80 1.24 -5.04
N ARG A 286 -18.44 2.48 -4.66
CA ARG A 286 -18.42 3.64 -5.58
C ARG A 286 -17.48 3.40 -6.77
N LEU A 287 -16.23 3.01 -6.51
CA LEU A 287 -15.23 2.83 -7.56
C LEU A 287 -15.56 1.69 -8.51
N ILE A 288 -16.08 0.57 -7.99
CA ILE A 288 -16.49 -0.59 -8.79
C ILE A 288 -17.64 -0.20 -9.71
N ASN A 289 -18.63 0.54 -9.23
CA ASN A 289 -19.76 0.97 -10.07
C ASN A 289 -19.30 1.89 -11.19
N VAL A 290 -18.47 2.90 -10.90
CA VAL A 290 -17.89 3.80 -11.92
C VAL A 290 -17.09 3.02 -12.97
N ALA A 291 -16.26 2.06 -12.54
CA ALA A 291 -15.47 1.25 -13.47
C ALA A 291 -16.35 0.36 -14.36
N ASN A 292 -17.40 -0.26 -13.80
CA ASN A 292 -18.35 -1.06 -14.55
C ASN A 292 -19.17 -0.23 -15.55
N GLU A 293 -19.64 0.96 -15.15
CA GLU A 293 -20.38 1.88 -16.03
C GLU A 293 -19.53 2.29 -17.24
N ARG A 294 -18.27 2.67 -17.00
CA ARG A 294 -17.32 3.02 -18.06
C ARG A 294 -17.10 1.85 -19.02
N TYR A 295 -16.85 0.64 -18.50
CA TYR A 295 -16.64 -0.53 -19.33
C TYR A 295 -17.88 -0.88 -20.16
N ASN A 296 -19.07 -0.82 -19.55
CA ASN A 296 -20.32 -1.11 -20.23
C ASN A 296 -20.64 -0.08 -21.33
N SER A 297 -20.32 1.19 -21.09
CA SER A 297 -20.45 2.25 -22.10
C SER A 297 -19.52 2.00 -23.29
N TRP A 298 -18.24 1.71 -23.04
CA TRP A 298 -17.28 1.36 -24.09
C TRP A 298 -17.73 0.13 -24.88
N ARG A 299 -18.16 -0.94 -24.20
CA ARG A 299 -18.60 -2.19 -24.85
C ARG A 299 -19.78 -1.96 -25.78
N LYS A 300 -20.77 -1.15 -25.37
CA LYS A 300 -21.93 -0.82 -26.22
C LYS A 300 -21.50 -0.09 -27.49
N HIS A 301 -20.60 0.88 -27.37
CA HIS A 301 -20.09 1.63 -28.51
C HIS A 301 -19.27 0.75 -29.46
N PHE A 302 -18.38 -0.07 -28.90
CA PHE A 302 -17.56 -1.00 -29.67
C PHE A 302 -18.40 -2.01 -30.46
N MET A 303 -19.44 -2.60 -29.85
CA MET A 303 -20.34 -3.53 -30.55
C MET A 303 -21.14 -2.84 -31.66
N TYR A 304 -21.60 -1.61 -31.43
CA TYR A 304 -22.28 -0.81 -32.47
C TYR A 304 -21.35 -0.50 -33.66
N GLU A 305 -20.08 -0.21 -33.41
CA GLU A 305 -19.10 0.02 -34.49
C GLU A 305 -18.75 -1.26 -35.26
N GLU A 306 -18.71 -2.43 -34.60
CA GLU A 306 -18.49 -3.70 -35.30
C GLU A 306 -19.70 -4.09 -36.17
N GLU A 307 -20.93 -3.86 -35.68
CA GLU A 307 -22.17 -4.08 -36.46
C GLU A 307 -22.25 -3.16 -37.69
N ILE A 308 -21.76 -1.93 -37.62
CA ILE A 308 -21.69 -1.02 -38.78
C ILE A 308 -20.65 -1.49 -39.82
N LYS A 309 -19.60 -2.17 -39.36
CA LYS A 309 -18.49 -2.63 -40.22
C LYS A 309 -18.73 -4.02 -40.83
N SER A 310 -19.74 -4.76 -40.37
CA SER A 310 -20.15 -6.07 -40.89
C SER A 310 -21.23 -5.97 -41.96
#